data_AF-A0A392W1Z3-F1
#
_entry.id   AF-A0A392W1Z3-F1
#
_cell.length_a   1.000
_cell.length_b   1.000
_cell.length_c   1.000
_cell.angle_alpha   90.00
_cell.angle_beta   90.00
_cell.angle_gamma   90.00
#
_symmetry.space_group_name_H-M   'P 1'
#
loop_
_entity.id
_entity.type
_entity.pdbx_description
1 polymer ?
#
loop_
_entity_poly.entity_id
_entity_poly.type
_entity_poly.pdbx_seq_one_letter_code
_entity_poly.pdbx_strand_id
1 'polypeptide(L)' 'MGSLQSVDFSYNHLSGLIPTGGVFQKETAEAFAGNSGLCGE' A
#
# COMPACT_ATOMS: atom_id res chain seq x y z
N MET A 1 -19.21 7.38 12.92
CA MET A 1 -18.22 6.30 12.74
C MET A 1 -17.36 6.67 11.54
N GLY A 2 -16.06 6.88 11.75
CA GLY A 2 -15.13 7.19 10.65
C GLY A 2 -14.65 5.90 10.01
N SER A 3 -14.75 5.82 8.68
CA SER A 3 -14.11 4.77 7.88
C SER A 3 -12.82 5.32 7.32
N LEU A 4 -11.83 4.44 7.15
CA LEU A 4 -10.52 4.79 6.63
C LEU A 4 -10.65 4.96 5.10
N GLN A 5 -10.42 6.18 4.62
CA GLN A 5 -10.69 6.57 3.23
C GLN A 5 -9.46 6.50 2.33
N SER A 6 -8.27 6.72 2.87
CA SER A 6 -7.01 6.65 2.13
C SER A 6 -5.84 6.32 3.07
N VAL A 7 -4.84 5.62 2.55
CA VAL A 7 -3.57 5.28 3.20
C VAL A 7 -2.39 5.51 2.26
N ASP A 8 -1.29 6.00 2.81
CA ASP A 8 -0.04 6.18 2.09
C ASP A 8 1.06 5.36 2.80
N PHE A 9 1.63 4.39 2.09
CA PHE A 9 2.72 3.53 2.56
C PHE A 9 4.07 3.90 1.93
N SER A 10 4.15 5.01 1.21
CA SER A 10 5.32 5.37 0.42
C SER A 10 6.55 5.64 1.31
N TYR A 11 7.74 5.40 0.75
CA TYR A 11 9.05 5.69 1.34
C TYR A 11 9.29 5.08 2.73
N ASN A 12 8.92 3.82 2.88
CA ASN A 12 9.23 3.02 4.06
C ASN A 12 10.20 1.87 3.70
N HIS A 13 10.51 1.03 4.69
CA HIS A 13 11.27 -0.21 4.51
C HIS A 13 10.37 -1.45 4.56
N LEU A 14 9.19 -1.38 3.94
CA LEU A 14 8.26 -2.51 3.88
C LEU A 14 8.75 -3.57 2.88
N SER A 15 8.37 -4.82 3.13
CA SER A 15 8.70 -5.94 2.26
C SER A 15 7.62 -7.02 2.25
N GLY A 16 7.59 -7.83 1.19
CA GLY A 16 6.61 -8.90 1.00
C GLY A 16 5.48 -8.54 0.02
N LEU A 17 4.46 -9.41 -0.05
CA LEU A 17 3.36 -9.26 -0.98
C LEU A 17 2.43 -8.11 -0.58
N ILE A 18 2.05 -7.25 -1.53
CA ILE A 18 0.98 -6.25 -1.33
C ILE A 18 -0.34 -7.00 -1.08
N PRO A 19 -1.05 -6.75 0.04
CA PRO A 19 -2.30 -7.42 0.33
C PRO A 19 -3.39 -7.10 -0.71
N THR A 20 -4.00 -8.13 -1.30
CA THR A 20 -5.10 -7.97 -2.23
C THR A 20 -6.42 -7.84 -1.46
N GLY A 21 -6.86 -6.61 -1.17
CA GLY A 21 -8.19 -6.35 -0.63
C GLY A 21 -8.33 -5.05 0.15
N GLY A 22 -9.57 -4.66 0.43
CA GLY A 22 -9.88 -3.51 1.28
C GLY A 22 -9.34 -2.18 0.69
N VAL A 23 -8.66 -1.40 1.54
CA VAL A 23 -8.09 -0.10 1.15
C VAL A 23 -6.87 -0.27 0.23
N PHE A 24 -6.10 -1.35 0.40
CA PHE A 24 -4.87 -1.61 -0.34
C PHE A 24 -5.10 -1.78 -1.85
N GLN A 25 -6.29 -2.25 -2.24
CA GLN A 25 -6.68 -2.38 -3.65
C GLN A 25 -7.26 -1.09 -4.24
N LYS A 26 -7.58 -0.10 -3.39
CA LYS A 26 -8.09 1.22 -3.79
C LYS A 26 -6.98 2.25 -3.90
N GLU A 27 -5.88 2.04 -3.19
CA GLU A 27 -4.72 2.90 -3.28
C GLU A 27 -3.99 2.75 -4.62
N THR A 28 -3.26 3.79 -4.98
CA THR A 28 -2.49 3.84 -6.22
C THR A 28 -1.08 3.27 -6.00
N ALA A 29 -0.37 2.97 -7.09
CA ALA A 29 1.00 2.47 -7.02
C ALA A 29 1.95 3.46 -6.30
N GLU A 30 1.67 4.76 -6.39
CA GLU A 30 2.45 5.80 -5.70
C GLU A 30 2.38 5.65 -4.19
N ALA A 31 1.25 5.20 -3.64
CA ALA A 31 1.10 4.93 -2.21
C ALA A 31 2.01 3.79 -1.72
N PHE A 32 2.60 3.00 -2.62
CA PHE A 32 3.55 1.93 -2.27
C PHE A 32 4.99 2.26 -2.70
N ALA A 33 5.23 3.39 -3.35
CA ALA A 33 6.52 3.78 -3.90
C ALA A 33 7.62 3.83 -2.82
N GLY A 34 8.88 3.62 -3.22
CA GLY A 34 10.03 3.71 -2.30
C GLY A 34 10.22 2.51 -1.36
N ASN A 35 9.37 1.48 -1.44
CA ASN A 35 9.55 0.23 -0.70
C ASN A 35 10.11 -0.87 -1.64
N SER A 36 11.44 -0.99 -1.71
CA SER A 36 12.11 -1.91 -2.66
C SER A 36 11.87 -3.40 -2.39
N GLY A 37 11.41 -3.75 -1.19
CA GLY A 37 11.11 -5.13 -0.81
C GLY A 37 9.67 -5.57 -1.08
N LEU A 38 8.79 -4.66 -1.52
CA LEU A 38 7.41 -5.00 -1.85
C LEU A 38 7.34 -5.70 -3.21
N CYS A 39 6.42 -6.65 -3.32
CA CYS A 39 6.16 -7.39 -4.55
C CYS A 39 4.66 -7.66 -4.72
N GLY A 40 4.25 -7.96 -5.95
CA GLY A 40 2.83 -8.12 -6.31
C GLY A 40 2.27 -6.91 -7.08
N GLU A 41 1.17 -7.15 -7.78
CA GLU A 41 0.39 -6.20 -8.60
C GLU A 41 -1.09 -6.28 -8.21
#